data_AF-A0A2V6EH39-F1
#
_entry.id   AF-A0A2V6EH39-F1
#
_cell.length_a   1.000
_cell.length_b   1.000
_cell.length_c   1.000
_cell.angle_alpha   90.00
_cell.angle_beta   90.00
_cell.angle_gamma   90.00
#
_symmetry.space_group_name_H-M   'P 1'
#
loop_
_entity.id
_entity.type
_entity.pdbx_description
1 polymer ?
#
loop_
_entity_poly.entity_id
_entity_poly.type
_entity_poly.pdbx_seq_one_letter_code
_entity_poly.pdbx_strand_id
1 'polypeptide(L)'
;MIVSRRPATSLTGIPEKSIAVLPFVNMSEDKANEYFSDGISEELLNLLAKIPQLQVTARTSSFAFKGKETGIPEIARTLHVAHVLEGSVRKAGNSVRITAQLIRAGTDTHLWSQTYDRKLDDIFAIQDEIAADVVKQLKVTLLGAAPKARTTDPEAYALYLQAVQLGRQFTAEAFQQSGALLRKVLATDPRYAPAWDGLATNLANEAGQGLMPSKEGYAQAREADMKALAIDPDYAPAHAGLGWIAMDGDNDLAGAAQHFRRALALDPADLDVLRNSVMLLAALGRLDESLALNQALVRRDPVNVNTLFNLGLFQRRAGRLDAAIASQRTVLSLAPGRGGAHAQLATTLLLKGDAQGALAEIEQETSENWKLIGLPMAYHALGRKADSDAALTALIAKYEKDGPYNIAYVYAYRGDADKAFEWLDKAVEYGDPGLADIVTENLFAKIHADPRWLAFLRKIGKAPEQLAKIEFKVTQPQ
;
A
#
# COMPACT_ATOMS: atom_id res chain seq x y z
N MET A 1 24.00 43.93 -15.12
CA MET A 1 23.79 42.57 -14.61
C MET A 1 22.29 42.28 -14.71
N ILE A 2 21.85 41.66 -15.80
CA ILE A 2 20.44 41.33 -16.03
C ILE A 2 20.28 39.85 -15.68
N VAL A 3 19.62 39.58 -14.55
CA VAL A 3 19.29 38.22 -14.13
C VAL A 3 18.24 37.68 -15.10
N SER A 4 18.65 36.78 -15.97
CA SER A 4 17.77 36.11 -16.92
C SER A 4 16.86 35.14 -16.16
N ARG A 5 15.58 35.51 -15.99
CA ARG A 5 14.53 34.58 -15.53
C ARG A 5 14.36 33.52 -16.61
N ARG A 6 14.66 32.26 -16.29
CA ARG A 6 14.29 31.11 -17.13
C ARG A 6 12.77 31.10 -17.33
N PRO A 7 12.26 30.80 -18.54
CA PRO A 7 10.82 30.66 -18.74
C PRO A 7 10.31 29.45 -17.95
N ALA A 8 9.14 29.58 -17.33
CA ALA A 8 8.42 28.46 -16.75
C ALA A 8 8.07 27.47 -17.86
N THR A 9 8.76 26.34 -17.90
CA THR A 9 8.46 25.24 -18.82
C THR A 9 7.07 24.72 -18.47
N SER A 10 6.14 24.75 -19.42
CA SER A 10 4.77 24.26 -19.25
C SER A 10 4.75 22.81 -18.75
N LEU A 11 4.00 22.54 -17.69
CA LEU A 11 3.72 21.22 -17.11
C LEU A 11 2.81 20.39 -18.05
N THR A 12 3.23 20.13 -19.29
CA THR A 12 2.46 19.33 -20.24
C THR A 12 2.27 17.91 -19.70
N GLY A 13 1.02 17.55 -19.34
CA GLY A 13 0.65 16.23 -18.84
C GLY A 13 0.22 16.16 -17.37
N ILE A 14 0.37 17.23 -16.60
CA ILE A 14 -0.17 17.30 -15.22
C ILE A 14 -1.64 17.72 -15.28
N PRO A 15 -2.57 16.96 -14.65
CA PRO A 15 -3.97 17.34 -14.61
C PRO A 15 -4.17 18.65 -13.82
N GLU A 16 -4.87 19.63 -14.38
CA GLU A 16 -5.09 20.92 -13.70
C GLU A 16 -5.85 20.75 -12.38
N LYS A 17 -6.84 19.83 -12.34
CA LYS A 17 -7.57 19.48 -11.12
C LYS A 17 -6.83 18.40 -10.32
N SER A 18 -5.60 18.69 -9.93
CA SER A 18 -4.79 17.83 -9.06
C SER A 18 -4.15 18.59 -7.91
N ILE A 19 -4.06 17.95 -6.75
CA ILE A 19 -3.57 18.55 -5.51
C ILE A 19 -2.77 17.56 -4.66
N ALA A 20 -1.70 18.03 -4.02
CA ALA A 20 -1.06 17.35 -2.90
C ALA A 20 -1.33 18.12 -1.60
N VAL A 21 -1.67 17.42 -0.53
CA VAL A 21 -1.77 18.01 0.83
C VAL A 21 -0.51 17.67 1.61
N LEU A 22 0.35 18.66 1.82
CA LEU A 22 1.58 18.50 2.57
C LEU A 22 1.31 18.43 4.08
N PRO A 23 2.19 17.79 4.87
CA PRO A 23 2.08 17.82 6.32
C PRO A 23 2.19 19.25 6.84
N PHE A 24 1.14 19.71 7.52
CA PHE A 24 1.12 21.03 8.11
C PHE A 24 2.17 21.13 9.21
N VAL A 25 2.84 22.28 9.28
CA VAL A 25 3.89 22.53 10.25
C VAL A 25 3.30 22.67 11.65
N ASN A 26 3.82 21.91 12.62
CA ASN A 26 3.50 22.13 14.03
C ASN A 26 4.16 23.44 14.52
N MET A 27 3.34 24.44 14.83
CA MET A 27 3.73 25.73 15.41
C MET A 27 3.31 25.87 16.88
N SER A 28 3.00 24.75 17.54
CA SER A 28 2.74 24.67 18.98
C SER A 28 4.07 24.69 19.77
N GLU A 29 4.03 25.13 21.02
CA GLU A 29 5.20 25.07 21.92
C GLU A 29 5.59 23.62 22.22
N ASP A 30 4.57 22.78 22.44
CA ASP A 30 4.76 21.36 22.66
C ASP A 30 4.91 20.61 21.32
N LYS A 31 6.13 20.11 21.09
CA LYS A 31 6.48 19.30 19.93
C LYS A 31 5.71 17.97 19.89
N ALA A 32 5.24 17.47 21.04
CA ALA A 32 4.43 16.25 21.08
C ALA A 32 3.11 16.40 20.32
N ASN A 33 2.64 17.61 20.01
CA ASN A 33 1.46 17.85 19.17
C ASN A 33 1.70 17.63 17.66
N GLU A 34 2.87 17.12 17.25
CA GLU A 34 3.15 16.85 15.84
C GLU A 34 2.18 15.81 15.22
N TYR A 35 1.73 14.82 16.00
CA TYR A 35 0.70 13.88 15.52
C TYR A 35 -0.60 14.60 15.17
N PHE A 36 -0.92 15.69 15.86
CA PHE A 36 -2.15 16.44 15.66
C PHE A 36 -2.09 17.23 14.35
N SER A 37 -0.98 17.92 14.06
CA SER A 37 -0.80 18.60 12.77
C SER A 37 -0.78 17.64 11.60
N ASP A 38 -0.11 16.50 11.75
CA ASP A 38 -0.07 15.43 10.75
C ASP A 38 -1.47 14.84 10.51
N GLY A 39 -2.20 14.55 11.59
CA GLY A 39 -3.55 14.01 11.53
C GLY A 39 -4.54 14.95 10.86
N ILE A 40 -4.50 16.26 11.14
CA ILE A 40 -5.35 17.24 10.45
C ILE A 40 -5.04 17.30 8.95
N SER A 41 -3.76 17.26 8.58
CA SER A 41 -3.34 17.28 7.17
C SER A 41 -3.83 16.04 6.43
N GLU A 42 -3.75 14.88 7.09
CA GLU A 42 -4.25 13.62 6.56
C GLU A 42 -5.77 13.60 6.42
N GLU A 43 -6.51 14.12 7.41
CA GLU A 43 -7.97 14.20 7.32
C GLU A 43 -8.44 15.17 6.22
N LEU A 44 -7.73 16.28 6.00
CA LEU A 44 -7.98 17.16 4.87
C LEU A 44 -7.70 16.45 3.53
N LEU A 45 -6.61 15.67 3.45
CA LEU A 45 -6.32 14.84 2.28
C LEU A 45 -7.46 13.85 2.01
N ASN A 46 -7.92 13.14 3.04
CA ASN A 46 -8.99 12.14 2.95
C ASN A 46 -10.33 12.78 2.54
N LEU A 47 -10.65 13.97 3.06
CA LEU A 47 -11.84 14.71 2.64
C LEU A 47 -11.77 15.12 1.17
N LEU A 48 -10.63 15.64 0.73
CA LEU A 48 -10.45 16.07 -0.66
C LEU A 48 -10.45 14.90 -1.64
N ALA A 49 -9.93 13.73 -1.24
CA ALA A 49 -9.87 12.53 -2.06
C ALA A 49 -11.26 11.99 -2.45
N LYS A 50 -12.29 12.30 -1.65
CA LYS A 50 -13.69 11.93 -1.94
C LYS A 50 -14.32 12.73 -3.07
N ILE A 51 -13.65 13.75 -3.59
CA ILE A 51 -14.18 14.59 -4.66
C ILE A 51 -13.85 13.96 -6.01
N PRO A 52 -14.82 13.44 -6.78
CA PRO A 52 -14.52 12.62 -7.96
C PRO A 52 -13.76 13.34 -9.07
N GLN A 53 -13.85 14.67 -9.13
CA GLN A 53 -13.19 15.49 -10.14
C GLN A 53 -11.79 15.99 -9.73
N LEU A 54 -11.33 15.67 -8.51
CA LEU A 54 -10.10 16.17 -7.95
C LEU A 54 -9.12 15.00 -7.74
N GLN A 55 -8.00 15.01 -8.45
CA GLN A 55 -6.94 14.05 -8.22
C GLN A 55 -6.13 14.46 -6.99
N VAL A 56 -6.14 13.64 -5.94
CA VAL A 56 -5.38 13.88 -4.73
C VAL A 56 -4.19 12.92 -4.65
N THR A 57 -3.00 13.44 -4.42
CA THR A 57 -1.81 12.63 -4.18
C THR A 57 -1.92 11.90 -2.84
N ALA A 58 -1.47 10.65 -2.79
CA ALA A 58 -1.50 9.85 -1.58
C ALA A 58 -0.69 10.47 -0.43
N ARG A 59 -1.13 10.18 0.81
CA ARG A 59 -0.44 10.60 2.04
C ARG A 59 1.04 10.24 2.04
N THR A 60 1.39 8.99 1.71
CA THR A 60 2.79 8.51 1.72
C THR A 60 3.69 9.41 0.87
N SER A 61 3.22 9.78 -0.32
CA SER A 61 3.96 10.67 -1.20
C SER A 61 4.04 12.10 -0.70
N SER A 62 2.93 12.69 -0.24
CA SER A 62 2.95 14.06 0.28
C SER A 62 3.82 14.20 1.53
N PHE A 63 3.76 13.21 2.44
CA PHE A 63 4.49 13.24 3.71
C PHE A 63 5.97 12.88 3.56
N ALA A 64 6.39 12.32 2.42
CA ALA A 64 7.80 12.09 2.12
C ALA A 64 8.62 13.39 2.03
N PHE A 65 7.97 14.55 1.91
CA PHE A 65 8.61 15.88 1.91
C PHE A 65 8.68 16.54 3.28
N LYS A 66 8.15 15.89 4.32
CA LYS A 66 8.18 16.43 5.68
C LYS A 66 9.61 16.73 6.13
N GLY A 67 9.84 17.95 6.61
CA GLY A 67 11.15 18.38 7.10
C GLY A 67 12.24 18.51 6.03
N LYS A 68 11.89 18.46 4.74
CA LYS A 68 12.83 18.67 3.63
C LYS A 68 12.73 20.10 3.12
N GLU A 69 13.87 20.69 2.80
CA GLU A 69 13.97 22.02 2.17
C GLU A 69 13.80 21.91 0.66
N THR A 70 12.63 21.43 0.21
CA THR A 70 12.29 21.27 -1.21
C THR A 70 11.28 22.33 -1.61
N GLY A 71 11.53 23.08 -2.68
CA GLY A 71 10.60 24.11 -3.15
C GLY A 71 9.32 23.52 -3.76
N ILE A 72 8.20 24.24 -3.64
CA ILE A 72 6.88 23.82 -4.13
C ILE A 72 6.87 23.38 -5.60
N PRO A 73 7.55 24.08 -6.54
CA PRO A 73 7.58 23.65 -7.94
C PRO A 73 8.22 22.26 -8.13
N GLU A 74 9.22 21.92 -7.32
CA GLU A 74 9.89 20.62 -7.38
C GLU A 74 9.06 19.51 -6.73
N ILE A 75 8.43 19.80 -5.58
CA ILE A 75 7.49 18.88 -4.92
C ILE A 75 6.37 18.53 -5.90
N ALA A 76 5.72 19.53 -6.49
CA ALA A 76 4.59 19.33 -7.39
C ALA A 76 4.96 18.56 -8.66
N ARG A 77 6.15 18.80 -9.22
CA ARG A 77 6.68 18.02 -10.35
C ARG A 77 6.89 16.55 -9.97
N THR A 78 7.41 16.30 -8.77
CA THR A 78 7.65 14.93 -8.27
C THR A 78 6.35 14.20 -7.96
N LEU A 79 5.35 14.92 -7.45
CA LEU A 79 4.03 14.40 -7.10
C LEU A 79 3.04 14.38 -8.27
N HIS A 80 3.43 14.92 -9.43
CA HIS A 80 2.59 15.06 -10.62
C HIS A 80 1.29 15.84 -10.35
N VAL A 81 1.37 16.95 -9.61
CA VAL A 81 0.22 17.81 -9.28
C VAL A 81 0.38 19.25 -9.73
N ALA A 82 -0.75 19.91 -10.00
CA ALA A 82 -0.81 21.32 -10.37
C ALA A 82 -0.89 22.25 -9.14
N HIS A 83 -1.43 21.74 -8.02
CA HIS A 83 -1.68 22.50 -6.81
C HIS A 83 -1.10 21.82 -5.58
N VAL A 84 -0.72 22.62 -4.59
CA VAL A 84 -0.26 22.15 -3.28
C VAL A 84 -1.01 22.88 -2.19
N LEU A 85 -1.58 22.12 -1.25
CA LEU A 85 -2.12 22.63 0.01
C LEU A 85 -1.07 22.43 1.09
N GLU A 86 -0.67 23.53 1.73
CA GLU A 86 0.24 23.52 2.88
C GLU A 86 -0.32 24.40 3.99
N GLY A 87 0.31 24.36 5.16
CA GLY A 87 -0.21 25.08 6.30
C GLY A 87 0.56 24.88 7.58
N SER A 88 0.00 25.41 8.65
CA SER A 88 0.50 25.24 10.00
C SER A 88 -0.61 25.06 11.01
N VAL A 89 -0.33 24.31 12.07
CA VAL A 89 -1.25 24.08 13.19
C VAL A 89 -0.56 24.49 14.47
N ARG A 90 -1.24 25.30 15.28
CA ARG A 90 -0.83 25.63 16.65
C ARG A 90 -1.96 25.26 17.59
N LYS A 91 -1.69 24.35 18.53
CA LYS A 91 -2.62 23.90 19.56
C LYS A 91 -2.13 24.37 20.93
N ALA A 92 -3.03 24.98 21.70
CA ALA A 92 -2.77 25.43 23.07
C ALA A 92 -4.02 25.17 23.93
N GLY A 93 -3.99 24.10 24.73
CA GLY A 93 -5.16 23.63 25.48
C GLY A 93 -6.33 23.34 24.53
N ASN A 94 -7.47 23.99 24.76
CA ASN A 94 -8.67 23.91 23.92
C ASN A 94 -8.68 24.92 22.74
N SER A 95 -7.62 25.70 22.52
CA SER A 95 -7.54 26.63 21.39
C SER A 95 -6.70 26.04 20.27
N VAL A 96 -7.18 26.18 19.03
CA VAL A 96 -6.50 25.72 17.82
C VAL A 96 -6.46 26.86 16.80
N ARG A 97 -5.25 27.14 16.31
CA ARG A 97 -5.00 28.00 15.15
C ARG A 97 -4.52 27.17 13.98
N ILE A 98 -5.26 27.19 12.87
CA ILE A 98 -4.85 26.54 11.62
C ILE A 98 -4.68 27.61 10.55
N THR A 99 -3.50 27.65 9.91
CA THR A 99 -3.30 28.42 8.67
C THR A 99 -3.23 27.44 7.52
N ALA A 100 -4.03 27.64 6.49
CA ALA A 100 -4.01 26.81 5.29
C ALA A 100 -3.81 27.70 4.05
N GLN A 101 -3.02 27.20 3.09
CA GLN A 101 -2.63 27.94 1.90
C GLN A 101 -2.66 27.03 0.68
N LEU A 102 -3.28 27.51 -0.40
CA LEU A 102 -3.35 26.81 -1.67
C LEU A 102 -2.42 27.50 -2.67
N ILE A 103 -1.46 26.75 -3.20
CA ILE A 103 -0.42 27.25 -4.10
C ILE A 103 -0.58 26.61 -5.47
N ARG A 104 -0.48 27.40 -6.54
CA ARG A 104 -0.32 26.91 -7.90
C ARG A 104 1.17 26.67 -8.18
N ALA A 105 1.53 25.42 -8.42
CA ALA A 105 2.93 25.01 -8.50
C ALA A 105 3.70 25.56 -9.70
N GLY A 106 3.05 25.62 -10.88
CA GLY A 106 3.72 26.06 -12.11
C GLY A 106 4.20 27.52 -12.09
N THR A 107 3.61 28.35 -11.22
CA THR A 107 3.93 29.78 -11.07
C THR A 107 4.41 30.15 -9.66
N ASP A 108 4.41 29.20 -8.73
CA ASP A 108 4.71 29.41 -7.31
C ASP A 108 3.88 30.56 -6.69
N THR A 109 2.59 30.61 -7.05
CA THR A 109 1.67 31.68 -6.64
C THR A 109 0.63 31.18 -5.65
N HIS A 110 0.45 31.90 -4.54
CA HIS A 110 -0.65 31.66 -3.60
C HIS A 110 -1.97 32.05 -4.25
N LEU A 111 -2.86 31.07 -4.40
CA LEU A 111 -4.24 31.27 -4.85
C LEU A 111 -5.14 31.69 -3.70
N TRP A 112 -4.87 31.16 -2.51
CA TRP A 112 -5.65 31.39 -1.30
C TRP A 112 -4.81 31.13 -0.05
N SER A 113 -5.10 31.88 1.01
CA SER A 113 -4.53 31.71 2.34
C SER A 113 -5.55 32.18 3.37
N GLN A 114 -5.74 31.40 4.44
CA GLN A 114 -6.68 31.73 5.50
C GLN A 114 -6.21 31.19 6.85
N THR A 115 -6.50 31.94 7.90
CA THR A 115 -6.24 31.53 9.29
C THR A 115 -7.57 31.34 10.02
N TYR A 116 -7.68 30.21 10.70
CA TYR A 116 -8.80 29.79 11.51
C TYR A 116 -8.36 29.78 12.97
N ASP A 117 -8.95 30.67 13.79
CA ASP A 117 -8.74 30.73 15.23
C ASP A 117 -10.03 30.32 15.94
N ARG A 118 -10.04 29.11 16.50
CA ARG A 118 -11.26 28.48 17.04
C ARG A 118 -10.93 27.59 18.24
N LYS A 119 -11.99 27.05 18.86
CA LYS A 119 -11.84 26.01 19.88
C LYS A 119 -11.65 24.64 19.24
N LEU A 120 -11.07 23.69 19.97
CA LEU A 120 -10.95 22.30 19.50
C LEU A 120 -12.33 21.68 19.23
N ASP A 121 -13.36 22.13 19.95
CA ASP A 121 -14.76 21.74 19.74
C ASP A 121 -15.24 22.01 18.30
N ASP A 122 -14.65 23.00 17.62
CA ASP A 122 -14.99 23.38 16.24
C ASP A 122 -14.13 22.64 15.19
N ILE A 123 -13.24 21.72 15.58
CA ILE A 123 -12.19 21.19 14.69
C ILE A 123 -12.74 20.55 13.40
N PHE A 124 -13.86 19.84 13.50
CA PHE A 124 -14.52 19.22 12.35
C PHE A 124 -15.12 20.26 11.41
N ALA A 125 -15.69 21.34 11.95
CA ALA A 125 -16.21 22.45 11.15
C ALA A 125 -15.08 23.17 10.41
N ILE A 126 -13.92 23.33 11.04
CA ILE A 126 -12.73 23.92 10.39
C ILE A 126 -12.26 23.04 9.22
N GLN A 127 -12.26 21.70 9.38
CA GLN A 127 -11.89 20.79 8.31
C GLN A 127 -12.86 20.88 7.12
N ASP A 128 -14.17 20.91 7.40
CA ASP A 128 -15.22 21.09 6.39
C ASP A 128 -15.06 22.42 5.65
N GLU A 129 -14.80 23.52 6.39
CA GLU A 129 -14.58 24.86 5.83
C GLU A 129 -13.34 24.90 4.92
N ILE A 130 -12.21 24.36 5.37
CA ILE A 130 -10.97 24.31 4.57
C ILE A 130 -11.20 23.50 3.29
N ALA A 131 -11.85 22.32 3.38
CA ALA A 131 -12.12 21.50 2.20
C ALA A 131 -13.05 22.23 1.20
N ALA A 132 -14.10 22.90 1.69
CA ALA A 132 -15.00 23.68 0.87
C ALA A 132 -14.30 24.86 0.18
N ASP A 133 -13.42 25.56 0.89
CA ASP A 133 -12.64 26.67 0.33
C ASP A 133 -11.66 26.19 -0.75
N VAL A 134 -10.95 25.08 -0.51
CA VAL A 134 -10.07 24.48 -1.53
C VAL A 134 -10.84 24.14 -2.80
N VAL A 135 -12.00 23.49 -2.68
CA VAL A 135 -12.87 23.16 -3.82
C VAL A 135 -13.29 24.39 -4.60
N LYS A 136 -13.70 25.44 -3.88
CA LYS A 136 -14.11 26.72 -4.46
C LYS A 136 -12.96 27.36 -5.25
N GLN A 137 -11.75 27.38 -4.69
CA GLN A 137 -10.58 27.97 -5.35
C GLN A 137 -10.13 27.19 -6.58
N LEU A 138 -10.20 25.86 -6.52
CA LEU A 138 -9.88 24.98 -7.65
C LEU A 138 -11.00 24.95 -8.71
N LYS A 139 -12.12 25.65 -8.47
CA LYS A 139 -13.31 25.66 -9.34
C LYS A 139 -13.77 24.25 -9.69
N VAL A 140 -13.68 23.34 -8.71
CA VAL A 140 -14.14 21.96 -8.87
C VAL A 140 -15.64 21.95 -8.67
N THR A 141 -16.37 21.46 -9.67
CA THR A 141 -17.83 21.31 -9.55
C THR A 141 -18.11 20.10 -8.67
N LEU A 142 -18.73 20.32 -7.52
CA LEU A 142 -19.22 19.24 -6.67
C LEU A 142 -20.44 18.59 -7.33
N LEU A 143 -20.32 17.30 -7.64
CA LEU A 143 -21.45 16.47 -8.04
C LEU A 143 -22.06 15.87 -6.75
N GLY A 144 -22.83 16.67 -6.01
CA GLY A 144 -23.45 16.26 -4.74
C GLY A 144 -23.08 17.16 -3.56
N ALA A 145 -23.35 16.68 -2.34
CA ALA A 145 -22.97 17.39 -1.12
C ALA A 145 -21.44 17.39 -0.94
N ALA A 146 -20.91 18.45 -0.34
CA ALA A 146 -19.50 18.49 0.05
C ALA A 146 -19.19 17.35 1.05
N PRO A 147 -18.02 16.71 0.96
CA PRO A 147 -17.60 15.73 1.95
C PRO A 147 -17.52 16.40 3.32
N LYS A 148 -18.05 15.73 4.33
CA LYS A 148 -18.01 16.19 5.72
C LYS A 148 -17.16 15.29 6.59
N ALA A 149 -16.46 15.89 7.55
CA ALA A 149 -15.73 15.19 8.58
C ALA A 149 -16.69 14.39 9.46
N ARG A 150 -16.26 13.20 9.90
CA ARG A 150 -16.99 12.43 10.90
C ARG A 150 -16.68 13.01 12.27
N THR A 151 -17.70 13.31 13.04
CA THR A 151 -17.57 13.95 14.35
C THR A 151 -17.49 12.93 15.47
N THR A 152 -16.75 13.26 16.52
CA THR A 152 -16.71 12.56 17.82
C THR A 152 -16.39 13.60 18.90
N ASP A 153 -16.30 13.17 20.16
CA ASP A 153 -15.70 13.98 21.21
C ASP A 153 -14.29 14.49 20.80
N PRO A 154 -13.97 15.79 20.94
CA PRO A 154 -12.71 16.35 20.46
C PRO A 154 -11.46 15.79 21.15
N GLU A 155 -11.56 15.36 22.41
CA GLU A 155 -10.45 14.69 23.10
C GLU A 155 -10.28 13.27 22.57
N ALA A 156 -11.38 12.54 22.37
CA ALA A 156 -11.36 11.24 21.70
C ALA A 156 -10.79 11.32 20.28
N TYR A 157 -11.08 12.40 19.55
CA TYR A 157 -10.51 12.66 18.24
C TYR A 157 -8.99 12.85 18.29
N ALA A 158 -8.47 13.62 19.25
CA ALA A 158 -7.02 13.78 19.42
C ALA A 158 -6.35 12.42 19.73
N LEU A 159 -6.94 11.60 20.59
CA LEU A 159 -6.46 10.25 20.88
C LEU A 159 -6.49 9.35 19.63
N TYR A 160 -7.54 9.46 18.81
CA TYR A 160 -7.64 8.73 17.54
C TYR A 160 -6.50 9.09 16.58
N LEU A 161 -6.24 10.39 16.36
CA LEU A 161 -5.14 10.83 15.50
C LEU A 161 -3.78 10.32 15.99
N GLN A 162 -3.56 10.33 17.32
CA GLN A 162 -2.36 9.78 17.92
C GLN A 162 -2.24 8.27 17.67
N ALA A 163 -3.34 7.53 17.81
CA ALA A 163 -3.37 6.10 17.57
C ALA A 163 -3.07 5.75 16.11
N VAL A 164 -3.65 6.47 15.15
CA VAL A 164 -3.36 6.31 13.72
C VAL A 164 -1.88 6.51 13.45
N GLN A 165 -1.28 7.57 13.98
CA GLN A 165 0.14 7.85 13.79
C GLN A 165 1.05 6.76 14.38
N LEU A 166 0.67 6.18 15.53
CA LEU A 166 1.40 5.06 16.12
C LEU A 166 1.28 3.78 15.29
N GLY A 167 0.07 3.42 14.84
CA GLY A 167 -0.14 2.22 14.01
C GLY A 167 0.68 2.24 12.71
N ARG A 168 0.95 3.44 12.18
CA ARG A 168 1.80 3.65 11.00
C ARG A 168 3.30 3.41 11.22
N GLN A 169 3.75 3.17 12.44
CA GLN A 169 5.16 2.86 12.72
C GLN A 169 5.49 1.38 12.48
N PHE A 170 4.47 0.51 12.41
CA PHE A 170 4.62 -0.92 12.16
C PHE A 170 5.61 -1.62 13.11
N THR A 171 5.61 -1.26 14.40
CA THR A 171 6.35 -1.97 15.45
C THR A 171 5.40 -2.56 16.48
N ALA A 172 5.84 -3.62 17.17
CA ALA A 172 5.02 -4.27 18.20
C ALA A 172 4.60 -3.31 19.31
N GLU A 173 5.52 -2.47 19.79
CA GLU A 173 5.23 -1.46 20.81
C GLU A 173 4.23 -0.41 20.31
N ALA A 174 4.36 0.02 19.05
CA ALA A 174 3.48 1.02 18.48
C ALA A 174 2.07 0.49 18.24
N PHE A 175 1.91 -0.77 17.79
CA PHE A 175 0.60 -1.41 17.68
C PHE A 175 -0.08 -1.56 19.04
N GLN A 176 0.64 -2.00 20.07
CA GLN A 176 0.11 -2.07 21.43
C GLN A 176 -0.39 -0.72 21.94
N GLN A 177 0.42 0.33 21.77
CA GLN A 177 0.05 1.69 22.18
C GLN A 177 -1.14 2.23 21.38
N SER A 178 -1.13 2.03 20.06
CA SER A 178 -2.22 2.42 19.17
C SER A 178 -3.53 1.72 19.55
N GLY A 179 -3.51 0.39 19.72
CA GLY A 179 -4.67 -0.38 20.16
C GLY A 179 -5.22 0.06 21.52
N ALA A 180 -4.34 0.39 22.47
CA ALA A 180 -4.76 0.92 23.77
C ALA A 180 -5.45 2.30 23.65
N LEU A 181 -4.95 3.18 22.78
CA LEU A 181 -5.59 4.48 22.52
C LEU A 181 -6.94 4.31 21.81
N LEU A 182 -7.03 3.45 20.79
CA LEU A 182 -8.29 3.16 20.08
C LEU A 182 -9.37 2.64 21.02
N ARG A 183 -9.00 1.76 21.97
CA ARG A 183 -9.96 1.30 23.00
C ARG A 183 -10.40 2.43 23.95
N LYS A 184 -9.55 3.42 24.24
CA LYS A 184 -9.95 4.62 25.00
C LYS A 184 -10.92 5.48 24.21
N VAL A 185 -10.67 5.69 22.91
CA VAL A 185 -11.59 6.39 22.00
C VAL A 185 -12.96 5.71 22.03
N LEU A 186 -12.99 4.39 21.89
CA LEU A 186 -14.22 3.59 21.90
C LEU A 186 -14.92 3.51 23.26
N ALA A 187 -14.19 3.73 24.36
CA ALA A 187 -14.79 3.87 25.69
C ALA A 187 -15.53 5.21 25.84
N THR A 188 -15.04 6.27 25.19
CA THR A 188 -15.68 7.59 25.14
C THR A 188 -16.83 7.61 24.13
N ASP A 189 -16.59 7.14 22.91
CA ASP A 189 -17.60 7.06 21.85
C ASP A 189 -17.57 5.66 21.18
N PRO A 190 -18.40 4.72 21.65
CA PRO A 190 -18.55 3.40 21.05
C PRO A 190 -19.11 3.43 19.62
N ARG A 191 -19.66 4.56 19.17
CA ARG A 191 -20.24 4.74 17.83
C ARG A 191 -19.26 5.38 16.85
N TYR A 192 -18.01 5.62 17.23
CA TYR A 192 -17.01 6.17 16.32
C TYR A 192 -16.41 5.07 15.43
N ALA A 193 -17.06 4.78 14.30
CA ALA A 193 -16.67 3.75 13.34
C ALA A 193 -15.17 3.77 12.93
N PRO A 194 -14.52 4.94 12.72
CA PRO A 194 -13.09 4.97 12.39
C PRO A 194 -12.17 4.37 13.46
N ALA A 195 -12.55 4.40 14.74
CA ALA A 195 -11.75 3.77 15.79
C ALA A 195 -11.91 2.24 15.82
N TRP A 196 -13.07 1.72 15.43
CA TRP A 196 -13.26 0.28 15.26
C TRP A 196 -12.42 -0.27 14.09
N ASP A 197 -12.44 0.42 12.95
CA ASP A 197 -11.63 0.06 11.77
C ASP A 197 -10.12 0.21 12.02
N GLY A 198 -9.69 1.28 12.72
CA GLY A 198 -8.29 1.42 13.14
C GLY A 198 -7.85 0.27 14.07
N LEU A 199 -8.74 -0.21 14.95
CA LEU A 199 -8.46 -1.36 15.81
C LEU A 199 -8.37 -2.65 14.99
N ALA A 200 -9.29 -2.85 14.04
CA ALA A 200 -9.25 -3.99 13.13
C ALA A 200 -7.94 -4.03 12.33
N THR A 201 -7.53 -2.89 11.77
CA THR A 201 -6.30 -2.73 11.01
C THR A 201 -5.07 -3.09 11.84
N ASN A 202 -4.97 -2.63 13.09
CA ASN A 202 -3.86 -3.00 13.97
C ASN A 202 -3.83 -4.51 14.22
N LEU A 203 -4.96 -5.11 14.59
CA LEU A 203 -5.06 -6.54 14.88
C LEU A 203 -4.70 -7.40 13.67
N ALA A 204 -5.14 -7.00 12.47
CA ALA A 204 -4.80 -7.66 11.22
C ALA A 204 -3.29 -7.54 10.91
N ASN A 205 -2.69 -6.37 11.15
CA ASN A 205 -1.24 -6.18 10.97
C ASN A 205 -0.41 -6.95 12.01
N GLU A 206 -0.84 -7.01 13.27
CA GLU A 206 -0.19 -7.83 14.30
C GLU A 206 -0.23 -9.32 13.94
N ALA A 207 -1.36 -9.81 13.43
CA ALA A 207 -1.50 -11.17 12.90
C ALA A 207 -0.59 -11.44 11.70
N GLY A 208 -0.54 -10.51 10.74
CA GLY A 208 0.28 -10.63 9.53
C GLY A 208 1.79 -10.56 9.81
N GLN A 209 2.20 -9.87 10.87
CA GLN A 209 3.60 -9.82 11.31
C GLN A 209 4.00 -10.95 12.27
N GLY A 210 3.07 -11.84 12.62
CA GLY A 210 3.32 -12.91 13.59
C GLY A 210 3.52 -12.42 15.02
N LEU A 211 3.08 -11.19 15.34
CA LEU A 211 3.09 -10.64 16.70
C LEU A 211 1.99 -11.24 17.57
N MET A 212 1.00 -11.87 16.95
CA MET A 212 -0.03 -12.69 17.59
C MET A 212 -0.44 -13.84 16.67
N PRO A 213 -1.12 -14.90 17.18
CA PRO A 213 -1.59 -16.00 16.34
C PRO A 213 -2.53 -15.50 15.24
N SER A 214 -2.21 -15.78 13.97
CA SER A 214 -2.92 -15.17 12.82
C SER A 214 -4.42 -15.43 12.83
N LYS A 215 -4.84 -16.65 13.19
CA LYS A 215 -6.27 -17.00 13.32
C LYS A 215 -6.99 -16.16 14.37
N GLU A 216 -6.32 -15.87 15.49
CA GLU A 216 -6.87 -15.06 16.56
C GLU A 216 -6.95 -13.59 16.15
N GLY A 217 -5.86 -13.02 15.63
CA GLY A 217 -5.85 -11.62 15.24
C GLY A 217 -6.83 -11.31 14.12
N TYR A 218 -6.95 -12.18 13.10
CA TYR A 218 -7.96 -12.03 12.06
C TYR A 218 -9.39 -12.22 12.57
N ALA A 219 -9.62 -13.08 13.57
CA ALA A 219 -10.94 -13.19 14.21
C ALA A 219 -11.33 -11.90 14.94
N GLN A 220 -10.41 -11.33 15.73
CA GLN A 220 -10.66 -10.08 16.45
C GLN A 220 -10.79 -8.88 15.50
N ALA A 221 -9.96 -8.81 14.45
CA ALA A 221 -10.06 -7.76 13.43
C ALA A 221 -11.42 -7.78 12.73
N ARG A 222 -11.89 -8.97 12.32
CA ARG A 222 -13.21 -9.16 11.70
C ARG A 222 -14.34 -8.70 12.62
N GLU A 223 -14.26 -8.99 13.93
CA GLU A 223 -15.26 -8.51 14.89
C GLU A 223 -15.28 -6.98 14.97
N ALA A 224 -14.12 -6.34 14.98
CA ALA A 224 -14.01 -4.89 15.01
C ALA A 224 -14.57 -4.24 13.73
N ASP A 225 -14.25 -4.75 12.55
CA ASP A 225 -14.84 -4.28 11.28
C ASP A 225 -16.36 -4.47 11.25
N MET A 226 -16.87 -5.60 11.76
CA MET A 226 -18.31 -5.84 11.87
C MET A 226 -19.00 -4.85 12.82
N LYS A 227 -18.33 -4.39 13.88
CA LYS A 227 -18.84 -3.32 14.75
C LYS A 227 -18.88 -1.98 14.03
N ALA A 228 -17.86 -1.65 13.24
CA ALA A 228 -17.87 -0.47 12.39
C ALA A 228 -19.06 -0.50 11.40
N LEU A 229 -19.32 -1.65 10.77
CA LEU A 229 -20.44 -1.82 9.84
C LEU A 229 -21.81 -1.86 10.53
N ALA A 230 -21.90 -2.29 11.79
CA ALA A 230 -23.13 -2.20 12.57
C ALA A 230 -23.51 -0.74 12.89
N ILE A 231 -22.52 0.15 12.98
CA ILE A 231 -22.69 1.59 13.17
C ILE A 231 -23.01 2.27 11.84
N ASP A 232 -22.24 1.94 10.80
CA ASP A 232 -22.35 2.49 9.46
C ASP A 232 -22.15 1.38 8.42
N PRO A 233 -23.24 0.80 7.89
CA PRO A 233 -23.18 -0.28 6.89
C PRO A 233 -22.44 0.10 5.59
N ASP A 234 -22.27 1.39 5.35
CA ASP A 234 -21.67 1.98 4.15
C ASP A 234 -20.25 2.52 4.44
N TYR A 235 -19.64 2.10 5.54
CA TYR A 235 -18.25 2.43 5.86
C TYR A 235 -17.28 1.61 5.02
N ALA A 236 -16.80 2.20 3.92
CA ALA A 236 -15.92 1.55 2.95
C ALA A 236 -14.64 0.91 3.54
N PRO A 237 -13.92 1.55 4.48
CA PRO A 237 -12.71 0.97 5.07
C PRO A 237 -12.95 -0.38 5.75
N ALA A 238 -14.04 -0.53 6.51
CA ALA A 238 -14.36 -1.80 7.15
C ALA A 238 -14.72 -2.90 6.14
N HIS A 239 -15.38 -2.57 5.02
CA HIS A 239 -15.52 -3.53 3.91
C HIS A 239 -14.15 -3.91 3.34
N ALA A 240 -13.21 -2.97 3.23
CA ALA A 240 -11.85 -3.26 2.77
C ALA A 240 -11.09 -4.17 3.75
N GLY A 241 -11.20 -3.94 5.06
CA GLY A 241 -10.63 -4.77 6.11
C GLY A 241 -11.13 -6.21 6.03
N LEU A 242 -12.45 -6.40 5.93
CA LEU A 242 -13.06 -7.72 5.73
C LEU A 242 -12.60 -8.40 4.43
N GLY A 243 -12.43 -7.63 3.35
CA GLY A 243 -11.90 -8.15 2.09
C GLY A 243 -10.45 -8.61 2.20
N TRP A 244 -9.62 -7.88 2.93
CA TRP A 244 -8.24 -8.27 3.24
C TRP A 244 -8.20 -9.55 4.08
N ILE A 245 -9.00 -9.62 5.15
CA ILE A 245 -9.09 -10.80 6.00
C ILE A 245 -9.56 -12.03 5.21
N ALA A 246 -10.57 -11.87 4.34
CA ALA A 246 -11.03 -12.96 3.49
C ALA A 246 -9.93 -13.44 2.53
N MET A 247 -9.17 -12.51 1.93
CA MET A 247 -8.10 -12.84 0.98
C MET A 247 -6.89 -13.48 1.66
N ASP A 248 -6.38 -12.87 2.73
CA ASP A 248 -5.09 -13.22 3.36
C ASP A 248 -5.26 -14.24 4.50
N GLY A 249 -6.28 -14.05 5.35
CA GLY A 249 -6.54 -14.91 6.49
C GLY A 249 -7.31 -16.18 6.14
N ASP A 250 -8.33 -16.07 5.29
CA ASP A 250 -9.26 -17.17 4.99
C ASP A 250 -8.99 -17.85 3.63
N ASN A 251 -8.13 -17.26 2.79
CA ASN A 251 -7.92 -17.64 1.37
C ASN A 251 -9.24 -17.74 0.57
N ASP A 252 -10.26 -16.98 0.99
CA ASP A 252 -11.55 -16.83 0.31
C ASP A 252 -11.51 -15.65 -0.67
N LEU A 253 -10.98 -15.93 -1.86
CA LEU A 253 -10.91 -14.93 -2.94
C LEU A 253 -12.29 -14.45 -3.40
N ALA A 254 -13.34 -15.27 -3.25
CA ALA A 254 -14.70 -14.90 -3.65
C ALA A 254 -15.31 -13.92 -2.63
N GLY A 255 -15.16 -14.18 -1.34
CA GLY A 255 -15.52 -13.26 -0.27
C GLY A 255 -14.76 -11.94 -0.36
N ALA A 256 -13.44 -12.01 -0.61
CA ALA A 256 -12.62 -10.82 -0.83
C ALA A 256 -13.14 -9.95 -1.99
N ALA A 257 -13.48 -10.58 -3.12
CA ALA A 257 -14.05 -9.88 -4.28
C ALA A 257 -15.37 -9.18 -3.96
N GLN A 258 -16.23 -9.78 -3.14
CA GLN A 258 -17.50 -9.16 -2.73
C GLN A 258 -17.27 -7.92 -1.88
N HIS A 259 -16.41 -8.04 -0.87
CA HIS A 259 -16.09 -6.96 0.05
C HIS A 259 -15.36 -5.80 -0.65
N PHE A 260 -14.34 -6.07 -1.46
CA PHE A 260 -13.67 -5.01 -2.23
C PHE A 260 -14.59 -4.35 -3.26
N ARG A 261 -15.51 -5.09 -3.88
CA ARG A 261 -16.51 -4.47 -4.77
C ARG A 261 -17.43 -3.52 -4.01
N ARG A 262 -17.83 -3.89 -2.79
CA ARG A 262 -18.64 -3.00 -1.94
C ARG A 262 -17.86 -1.76 -1.52
N ALA A 263 -16.62 -1.93 -1.08
CA ALA A 263 -15.73 -0.81 -0.73
C ALA A 263 -15.53 0.15 -1.91
N LEU A 264 -15.21 -0.36 -3.12
CA LEU A 264 -15.05 0.46 -4.33
C LEU A 264 -16.34 1.12 -4.81
N ALA A 265 -17.50 0.53 -4.55
CA ALA A 265 -18.78 1.16 -4.87
C ALA A 265 -19.10 2.33 -3.93
N LEU A 266 -18.60 2.29 -2.69
CA LEU A 266 -18.78 3.32 -1.68
C LEU A 266 -17.74 4.44 -1.81
N ASP A 267 -16.49 4.07 -2.06
CA ASP A 267 -15.38 5.00 -2.33
C ASP A 267 -14.52 4.47 -3.49
N PRO A 268 -14.81 4.90 -4.75
CA PRO A 268 -14.06 4.46 -5.92
C PRO A 268 -12.62 4.99 -5.99
N ALA A 269 -12.27 5.99 -5.19
CA ALA A 269 -10.97 6.67 -5.23
C ALA A 269 -10.03 6.25 -4.11
N ASP A 270 -10.52 5.46 -3.14
CA ASP A 270 -9.73 4.95 -2.02
C ASP A 270 -8.51 4.15 -2.50
N LEU A 271 -7.33 4.69 -2.23
CA LEU A 271 -6.07 4.12 -2.70
C LEU A 271 -5.71 2.81 -2.00
N ASP A 272 -6.13 2.61 -0.76
CA ASP A 272 -5.87 1.37 -0.03
C ASP A 272 -6.75 0.23 -0.55
N VAL A 273 -8.03 0.51 -0.82
CA VAL A 273 -8.92 -0.46 -1.48
C VAL A 273 -8.40 -0.81 -2.87
N LEU A 274 -7.96 0.18 -3.65
CA LEU A 274 -7.39 -0.06 -4.98
C LEU A 274 -6.10 -0.89 -4.91
N ARG A 275 -5.22 -0.66 -3.91
CA ARG A 275 -4.02 -1.50 -3.68
C ARG A 275 -4.39 -2.93 -3.35
N ASN A 276 -5.36 -3.15 -2.46
CA ASN A 276 -5.84 -4.50 -2.14
C ASN A 276 -6.47 -5.18 -3.36
N SER A 277 -7.13 -4.40 -4.21
CA SER A 277 -7.70 -4.90 -5.46
C SER A 277 -6.64 -5.34 -6.47
N VAL A 278 -5.47 -4.68 -6.52
CA VAL A 278 -4.32 -5.14 -7.32
C VAL A 278 -3.89 -6.55 -6.90
N MET A 279 -3.78 -6.77 -5.59
CA MET A 279 -3.39 -8.07 -5.02
C MET A 279 -4.43 -9.14 -5.34
N LEU A 280 -5.72 -8.84 -5.20
CA LEU A 280 -6.79 -9.77 -5.56
C LEU A 280 -6.77 -10.11 -7.06
N LEU A 281 -6.61 -9.12 -7.94
CA LEU A 281 -6.52 -9.35 -9.38
C LEU A 281 -5.35 -10.27 -9.72
N ALA A 282 -4.19 -10.09 -9.05
CA ALA A 282 -3.05 -10.99 -9.20
C ALA A 282 -3.38 -12.41 -8.69
N ALA A 283 -3.98 -12.55 -7.52
CA ALA A 283 -4.39 -13.85 -6.96
C ALA A 283 -5.44 -14.58 -7.82
N LEU A 284 -6.25 -13.85 -8.58
CA LEU A 284 -7.19 -14.38 -9.58
C LEU A 284 -6.55 -14.70 -10.94
N GLY A 285 -5.24 -14.49 -11.09
CA GLY A 285 -4.51 -14.68 -12.35
C GLY A 285 -4.75 -13.58 -13.40
N ARG A 286 -5.46 -12.50 -13.05
CA ARG A 286 -5.78 -11.35 -13.93
C ARG A 286 -4.64 -10.34 -13.95
N LEU A 287 -3.46 -10.80 -14.35
CA LEU A 287 -2.22 -10.01 -14.26
C LEU A 287 -2.23 -8.71 -15.06
N ASP A 288 -2.81 -8.69 -16.26
CA ASP A 288 -2.87 -7.46 -17.07
C ASP A 288 -3.73 -6.38 -16.41
N GLU A 289 -4.87 -6.75 -15.81
CA GLU A 289 -5.74 -5.85 -15.06
C GLU A 289 -5.05 -5.36 -13.78
N SER A 290 -4.41 -6.28 -13.04
CA SER A 290 -3.61 -5.98 -11.84
C SER A 290 -2.52 -4.95 -12.16
N LEU A 291 -1.77 -5.18 -13.23
CA LEU A 291 -0.67 -4.31 -13.66
C LEU A 291 -1.17 -2.94 -14.10
N ALA A 292 -2.24 -2.87 -14.89
CA ALA A 292 -2.82 -1.61 -15.34
C ALA A 292 -3.28 -0.76 -14.14
N LEU A 293 -3.92 -1.38 -13.15
CA LEU A 293 -4.35 -0.69 -11.93
C LEU A 293 -3.16 -0.26 -11.07
N ASN A 294 -2.15 -1.13 -10.90
CA ASN A 294 -0.96 -0.81 -10.11
C ASN A 294 -0.14 0.34 -10.71
N GLN A 295 -0.05 0.43 -12.05
CA GLN A 295 0.53 1.58 -12.74
C GLN A 295 -0.24 2.88 -12.47
N ALA A 296 -1.58 2.82 -12.38
CA ALA A 296 -2.38 3.98 -12.00
C ALA A 296 -2.11 4.42 -10.56
N LEU A 297 -1.96 3.48 -9.64
CA LEU A 297 -1.59 3.76 -8.25
C LEU A 297 -0.20 4.39 -8.13
N VAL A 298 0.80 3.92 -8.88
CA VAL A 298 2.13 4.54 -8.90
C VAL A 298 2.06 5.99 -9.38
N ARG A 299 1.17 6.34 -10.32
CA ARG A 299 0.98 7.75 -10.71
C ARG A 299 0.40 8.61 -9.59
N ARG A 300 -0.42 8.04 -8.70
CA ARG A 300 -1.05 8.76 -7.56
C ARG A 300 -0.18 8.75 -6.29
N ASP A 301 0.74 7.80 -6.18
CA ASP A 301 1.67 7.64 -5.05
C ASP A 301 3.10 7.31 -5.53
N PRO A 302 3.76 8.23 -6.27
CA PRO A 302 4.98 7.95 -7.02
C PRO A 302 6.21 7.63 -6.16
N VAL A 303 6.21 7.94 -4.86
CA VAL A 303 7.33 7.60 -3.97
C VAL A 303 7.01 6.46 -3.00
N ASN A 304 5.87 5.79 -3.16
CA ASN A 304 5.54 4.63 -2.36
C ASN A 304 6.29 3.39 -2.83
N VAL A 305 7.34 3.07 -2.07
CA VAL A 305 8.25 1.97 -2.34
C VAL A 305 7.55 0.61 -2.39
N ASN A 306 6.50 0.39 -1.60
CA ASN A 306 5.74 -0.89 -1.64
C ASN A 306 4.93 -1.03 -2.92
N THR A 307 4.28 0.04 -3.36
CA THR A 307 3.53 0.03 -4.64
C THR A 307 4.48 -0.16 -5.82
N LEU A 308 5.65 0.49 -5.81
CA LEU A 308 6.70 0.33 -6.82
C LEU A 308 7.31 -1.08 -6.82
N PHE A 309 7.50 -1.69 -5.65
CA PHE A 309 7.99 -3.06 -5.54
C PHE A 309 6.99 -4.06 -6.13
N ASN A 310 5.70 -3.90 -5.83
CA ASN A 310 4.65 -4.72 -6.43
C ASN A 310 4.56 -4.50 -7.94
N LEU A 311 4.79 -3.27 -8.44
CA LEU A 311 4.86 -3.00 -9.87
C LEU A 311 5.95 -3.84 -10.55
N GLY A 312 7.17 -3.83 -10.00
CA GLY A 312 8.28 -4.64 -10.50
C GLY A 312 7.97 -6.13 -10.48
N LEU A 313 7.38 -6.62 -9.38
CA LEU A 313 6.95 -8.00 -9.23
C LEU A 313 5.95 -8.42 -10.32
N PHE A 314 4.88 -7.64 -10.51
CA PHE A 314 3.83 -7.98 -11.47
C PHE A 314 4.26 -7.78 -12.91
N GLN A 315 5.13 -6.81 -13.20
CA GLN A 315 5.78 -6.70 -14.51
C GLN A 315 6.63 -7.94 -14.81
N ARG A 316 7.40 -8.43 -13.84
CA ARG A 316 8.18 -9.67 -13.98
C ARG A 316 7.26 -10.84 -14.27
N ARG A 317 6.24 -11.04 -13.44
CA ARG A 317 5.26 -12.14 -13.58
C ARG A 317 4.49 -12.09 -14.91
N ALA A 318 4.24 -10.90 -15.44
CA ALA A 318 3.66 -10.68 -16.77
C ALA A 318 4.67 -10.82 -17.94
N GLY A 319 5.93 -11.18 -17.68
CA GLY A 319 6.98 -11.32 -18.69
C GLY A 319 7.54 -10.00 -19.23
N ARG A 320 7.16 -8.86 -18.66
CA ARG A 320 7.65 -7.52 -19.05
C ARG A 320 8.99 -7.22 -18.37
N LEU A 321 10.00 -8.05 -18.65
CA LEU A 321 11.25 -8.10 -17.88
C LEU A 321 12.04 -6.78 -17.88
N ASP A 322 12.10 -6.07 -19.01
CA ASP A 322 12.81 -4.77 -19.07
C ASP A 322 12.14 -3.69 -18.21
N ALA A 323 10.81 -3.64 -18.22
CA ALA A 323 10.05 -2.74 -17.37
C ALA A 323 10.23 -3.09 -15.89
N ALA A 324 10.19 -4.39 -15.56
CA ALA A 324 10.43 -4.89 -14.21
C ALA A 324 11.81 -4.48 -13.66
N ILE A 325 12.88 -4.65 -14.46
CA ILE A 325 14.24 -4.21 -14.09
C ILE A 325 14.27 -2.71 -13.81
N ALA A 326 13.63 -1.89 -14.65
CA ALA A 326 13.59 -0.45 -14.45
C ALA A 326 12.90 -0.08 -13.12
N SER A 327 11.71 -0.65 -12.86
CA SER A 327 10.97 -0.40 -11.61
C SER A 327 11.71 -0.92 -10.37
N GLN A 328 12.34 -2.10 -10.44
CA GLN A 328 13.12 -2.68 -9.35
C GLN A 328 14.37 -1.84 -9.02
N ARG A 329 15.04 -1.28 -10.03
CA ARG A 329 16.12 -0.30 -9.82
C ARG A 329 15.64 1.00 -9.19
N THR A 330 14.45 1.48 -9.55
CA THR A 330 13.84 2.63 -8.86
C THR A 330 13.61 2.33 -7.39
N VAL A 331 13.09 1.15 -7.05
CA VAL A 331 12.93 0.71 -5.64
C VAL A 331 14.27 0.74 -4.90
N LEU A 332 15.32 0.16 -5.48
CA LEU A 332 16.67 0.16 -4.88
C LEU A 332 17.24 1.57 -4.73
N SER A 333 16.93 2.51 -5.63
CA SER A 333 17.37 3.90 -5.49
C SER A 333 16.66 4.66 -4.36
N LEU A 334 15.38 4.34 -4.10
CA LEU A 334 14.58 4.98 -3.05
C LEU A 334 14.78 4.33 -1.68
N ALA A 335 15.01 3.03 -1.64
CA ALA A 335 15.19 2.25 -0.42
C ALA A 335 16.25 1.15 -0.62
N PRO A 336 17.55 1.50 -0.62
CA PRO A 336 18.64 0.55 -0.85
C PRO A 336 18.65 -0.63 0.15
N GLY A 337 18.17 -0.41 1.37
CA GLY A 337 18.11 -1.43 2.42
C GLY A 337 16.82 -2.28 2.43
N ARG A 338 15.93 -2.13 1.44
CA ARG A 338 14.66 -2.88 1.42
C ARG A 338 14.91 -4.36 1.13
N GLY A 339 14.63 -5.22 2.10
CA GLY A 339 14.74 -6.67 1.93
C GLY A 339 13.93 -7.19 0.74
N GLY A 340 14.52 -8.12 0.00
CA GLY A 340 13.94 -8.74 -1.19
C GLY A 340 14.00 -7.90 -2.47
N ALA A 341 14.47 -6.64 -2.41
CA ALA A 341 14.60 -5.79 -3.60
C ALA A 341 15.71 -6.29 -4.54
N HIS A 342 16.87 -6.64 -3.99
CA HIS A 342 17.96 -7.25 -4.75
C HIS A 342 17.56 -8.63 -5.25
N ALA A 343 16.88 -9.44 -4.42
CA ALA A 343 16.40 -10.75 -4.84
C ALA A 343 15.39 -10.68 -6.01
N GLN A 344 14.43 -9.75 -5.98
CA GLN A 344 13.49 -9.55 -7.09
C GLN A 344 14.20 -9.17 -8.39
N LEU A 345 15.18 -8.27 -8.31
CA LEU A 345 15.99 -7.90 -9.47
C LEU A 345 16.81 -9.09 -10.00
N ALA A 346 17.43 -9.85 -9.10
CA ALA A 346 18.16 -11.07 -9.45
C ALA A 346 17.25 -12.09 -10.16
N THR A 347 16.04 -12.33 -9.65
CA THR A 347 15.06 -13.21 -10.30
C THR A 347 14.70 -12.71 -11.70
N THR A 348 14.47 -11.41 -11.89
CA THR A 348 14.17 -10.86 -13.22
C THR A 348 15.35 -11.02 -14.18
N LEU A 349 16.58 -10.81 -13.70
CA LEU A 349 17.81 -11.00 -14.49
C LEU A 349 18.00 -12.46 -14.90
N LEU A 350 17.72 -13.42 -14.00
CA LEU A 350 17.73 -14.85 -14.32
C LEU A 350 16.77 -15.20 -15.45
N LEU A 351 15.54 -14.69 -15.39
CA LEU A 351 14.52 -14.91 -16.43
C LEU A 351 14.89 -14.25 -17.77
N LYS A 352 15.70 -13.19 -17.74
CA LYS A 352 16.27 -12.53 -18.92
C LYS A 352 17.50 -13.25 -19.47
N GLY A 353 18.03 -14.24 -18.75
CA GLY A 353 19.24 -14.98 -19.10
C GLY A 353 20.55 -14.33 -18.64
N ASP A 354 20.51 -13.27 -17.83
CA ASP A 354 21.68 -12.62 -17.25
C ASP A 354 22.02 -13.25 -15.88
N ALA A 355 22.60 -14.45 -15.93
CA ALA A 355 22.96 -15.21 -14.73
C ALA A 355 24.07 -14.54 -13.90
N GLN A 356 25.00 -13.82 -14.55
CA GLN A 356 26.09 -13.14 -13.86
C GLN A 356 25.60 -11.90 -13.11
N GLY A 357 24.75 -11.09 -13.76
CA GLY A 357 24.09 -9.96 -13.12
C GLY A 357 23.21 -10.41 -11.96
N ALA A 358 22.47 -11.51 -12.13
CA ALA A 358 21.65 -12.06 -11.06
C ALA A 358 22.47 -12.49 -9.83
N LEU A 359 23.63 -13.13 -10.03
CA LEU A 359 24.51 -13.49 -8.91
C LEU A 359 25.02 -12.24 -8.18
N ALA A 360 25.45 -11.22 -8.92
CA ALA A 360 25.93 -9.96 -8.33
C ALA A 360 24.85 -9.23 -7.50
N GLU A 361 23.59 -9.29 -7.94
CA GLU A 361 22.47 -8.70 -7.19
C GLU A 361 22.13 -9.54 -5.95
N ILE A 362 21.99 -10.86 -6.07
CA ILE A 362 21.61 -11.70 -4.91
C ILE A 362 22.67 -11.71 -3.81
N GLU A 363 23.95 -11.49 -4.16
CA GLU A 363 25.02 -11.33 -3.17
C GLU A 363 24.86 -10.08 -2.30
N GLN A 364 24.24 -9.02 -2.85
CA GLN A 364 23.93 -7.77 -2.13
C GLN A 364 22.66 -7.85 -1.26
N GLU A 365 21.84 -8.90 -1.42
CA GLU A 365 20.64 -9.09 -0.61
C GLU A 365 21.00 -9.25 0.87
N THR A 366 20.44 -8.38 1.71
CA THR A 366 20.67 -8.39 3.17
C THR A 366 19.72 -9.34 3.88
N SER A 367 18.57 -9.62 3.27
CA SER A 367 17.57 -10.53 3.81
C SER A 367 17.98 -11.99 3.55
N GLU A 368 18.30 -12.71 4.62
CA GLU A 368 18.86 -14.06 4.55
C GLU A 368 17.93 -15.05 3.83
N ASN A 369 16.62 -14.98 4.09
CA ASN A 369 15.63 -15.84 3.44
C ASN A 369 15.66 -15.65 1.91
N TRP A 370 15.57 -14.41 1.44
CA TRP A 370 15.58 -14.06 0.03
C TRP A 370 16.91 -14.42 -0.64
N LYS A 371 18.03 -14.24 0.07
CA LYS A 371 19.36 -14.64 -0.41
C LYS A 371 19.47 -16.15 -0.61
N LEU A 372 19.04 -16.94 0.38
CA LEU A 372 19.08 -18.41 0.32
C LEU A 372 18.17 -18.98 -0.76
N ILE A 373 17.10 -18.27 -1.10
CA ILE A 373 16.21 -18.60 -2.22
C ILE A 373 16.91 -18.36 -3.58
N GLY A 374 17.53 -17.20 -3.76
CA GLY A 374 18.06 -16.78 -5.07
C GLY A 374 19.38 -17.45 -5.47
N LEU A 375 20.28 -17.70 -4.51
CA LEU A 375 21.59 -18.31 -4.75
C LEU A 375 21.55 -19.65 -5.52
N PRO A 376 20.73 -20.65 -5.15
CA PRO A 376 20.69 -21.92 -5.89
C PRO A 376 20.26 -21.74 -7.35
N MET A 377 19.35 -20.80 -7.63
CA MET A 377 18.93 -20.49 -9.01
C MET A 377 20.02 -19.79 -9.81
N ALA A 378 20.74 -18.83 -9.20
CA ALA A 378 21.85 -18.13 -9.84
C ALA A 378 23.01 -19.08 -10.18
N TYR A 379 23.42 -19.92 -9.23
CA TYR A 379 24.44 -20.93 -9.48
C TYR A 379 24.02 -21.97 -10.54
N HIS A 380 22.75 -22.38 -10.55
CA HIS A 380 22.24 -23.28 -11.58
C HIS A 380 22.33 -22.65 -12.97
N ALA A 381 21.93 -21.39 -13.12
CA ALA A 381 21.97 -20.68 -14.40
C ALA A 381 23.40 -20.45 -14.91
N LEU A 382 24.39 -20.39 -14.01
CA LEU A 382 25.82 -20.32 -14.35
C LEU A 382 26.46 -21.69 -14.64
N GLY A 383 25.71 -22.80 -14.55
CA GLY A 383 26.25 -24.16 -14.70
C GLY A 383 27.09 -24.63 -13.49
N ARG A 384 27.09 -23.89 -12.38
CA ARG A 384 27.81 -24.21 -11.14
C ARG A 384 27.02 -25.22 -10.30
N LYS A 385 26.92 -26.46 -10.79
CA LYS A 385 26.06 -27.50 -10.21
C LYS A 385 26.31 -27.75 -8.71
N ALA A 386 27.57 -27.95 -8.32
CA ALA A 386 27.92 -28.23 -6.92
C ALA A 386 27.50 -27.09 -5.97
N ASP A 387 27.71 -25.84 -6.38
CA ASP A 387 27.33 -24.66 -5.59
C ASP A 387 25.81 -24.51 -5.50
N SER A 388 25.09 -24.79 -6.61
CA SER A 388 23.63 -24.80 -6.64
C SER A 388 23.04 -25.86 -5.70
N ASP A 389 23.61 -27.06 -5.69
CA ASP A 389 23.19 -28.16 -4.81
C ASP A 389 23.46 -27.86 -3.34
N ALA A 390 24.64 -27.29 -3.03
CA ALA A 390 24.99 -26.87 -1.68
C ALA A 390 24.07 -25.74 -1.18
N ALA A 391 23.79 -24.73 -2.01
CA ALA A 391 22.90 -23.63 -1.66
C ALA A 391 21.44 -24.09 -1.46
N LEU A 392 20.95 -25.00 -2.30
CA LEU A 392 19.61 -25.58 -2.15
C LEU A 392 19.50 -26.44 -0.87
N THR A 393 20.56 -27.19 -0.55
CA THR A 393 20.61 -27.95 0.72
C THR A 393 20.52 -27.01 1.92
N ALA A 394 21.23 -25.87 1.89
CA ALA A 394 21.17 -24.88 2.95
C ALA A 394 19.77 -24.23 3.08
N LEU A 395 19.12 -23.93 1.94
CA LEU A 395 17.73 -23.44 1.92
C LEU A 395 16.78 -24.44 2.57
N ILE A 396 16.83 -25.71 2.16
CA ILE A 396 15.98 -26.78 2.70
C ILE A 396 16.23 -26.98 4.20
N ALA A 397 17.49 -27.07 4.62
CA ALA A 397 17.83 -27.30 6.02
C ALA A 397 17.28 -26.21 6.96
N LYS A 398 17.11 -24.98 6.46
CA LYS A 398 16.63 -23.85 7.24
C LYS A 398 15.13 -23.60 7.13
N TYR A 399 14.54 -23.83 5.95
CA TYR A 399 13.16 -23.44 5.64
C TYR A 399 12.28 -24.61 5.16
N GLU A 400 12.61 -25.86 5.50
CA GLU A 400 11.79 -27.03 5.12
C GLU A 400 10.33 -26.86 5.51
N LYS A 401 10.04 -26.32 6.70
CA LYS A 401 8.66 -26.11 7.17
C LYS A 401 8.09 -24.76 6.78
N ASP A 402 8.92 -23.72 6.76
CA ASP A 402 8.47 -22.33 6.64
C ASP A 402 8.48 -21.80 5.19
N GLY A 403 9.15 -22.50 4.25
CA GLY A 403 9.20 -22.11 2.84
C GLY A 403 9.19 -23.26 1.82
N PRO A 404 8.41 -24.34 2.00
CA PRO A 404 8.29 -25.41 1.01
C PRO A 404 7.85 -24.89 -0.38
N TYR A 405 7.02 -23.84 -0.46
CA TYR A 405 6.64 -23.23 -1.74
C TYR A 405 7.85 -22.60 -2.46
N ASN A 406 8.72 -21.92 -1.72
CA ASN A 406 9.93 -21.33 -2.30
C ASN A 406 10.90 -22.41 -2.79
N ILE A 407 11.06 -23.48 -2.01
CA ILE A 407 11.87 -24.63 -2.40
C ILE A 407 11.32 -25.27 -3.69
N ALA A 408 9.99 -25.38 -3.80
CA ALA A 408 9.33 -25.95 -4.98
C ALA A 408 9.65 -25.17 -6.26
N TYR A 409 9.56 -23.84 -6.25
CA TYR A 409 9.89 -23.09 -7.47
C TYR A 409 11.40 -23.10 -7.78
N VAL A 410 12.29 -23.29 -6.80
CA VAL A 410 13.72 -23.45 -7.06
C VAL A 410 13.96 -24.75 -7.82
N TYR A 411 13.31 -25.86 -7.42
CA TYR A 411 13.34 -27.11 -8.18
C TYR A 411 12.72 -26.96 -9.57
N ALA A 412 11.57 -26.29 -9.68
CA ALA A 412 10.93 -26.03 -10.97
C ALA A 412 11.82 -25.20 -11.90
N TYR A 413 12.45 -24.14 -11.39
CA TYR A 413 13.41 -23.33 -12.14
C TYR A 413 14.62 -24.15 -12.59
N ARG A 414 15.06 -25.12 -11.78
CA ARG A 414 16.14 -26.07 -12.14
C ARG A 414 15.70 -27.16 -13.13
N GLY A 415 14.40 -27.26 -13.43
CA GLY A 415 13.83 -28.26 -14.34
C GLY A 415 13.55 -29.62 -13.69
N ASP A 416 13.57 -29.72 -12.36
CA ASP A 416 13.27 -30.96 -11.63
C ASP A 416 11.79 -30.97 -11.23
N ALA A 417 10.94 -31.47 -12.13
CA ALA A 417 9.49 -31.49 -11.94
C ALA A 417 9.07 -32.38 -10.77
N ASP A 418 9.71 -33.53 -10.58
CA ASP A 418 9.33 -34.47 -9.53
C ASP A 418 9.57 -33.88 -8.14
N LYS A 419 10.73 -33.26 -7.93
CA LYS A 419 10.98 -32.56 -6.66
C LYS A 419 10.13 -31.31 -6.50
N ALA A 420 9.84 -30.57 -7.58
CA ALA A 420 8.95 -29.43 -7.49
C ALA A 420 7.55 -29.84 -6.98
N PHE A 421 6.96 -30.92 -7.50
CA PHE A 421 5.66 -31.40 -7.04
C PHE A 421 5.70 -31.99 -5.62
N GLU A 422 6.78 -32.69 -5.22
CA GLU A 422 6.98 -33.15 -3.84
C GLU A 422 6.91 -31.97 -2.86
N TRP A 423 7.60 -30.88 -3.17
CA TRP A 423 7.62 -29.67 -2.32
C TRP A 423 6.32 -28.86 -2.40
N LEU A 424 5.62 -28.87 -3.54
CA LEU A 424 4.28 -28.30 -3.63
C LEU A 424 3.27 -29.05 -2.75
N ASP A 425 3.36 -30.37 -2.67
CA ASP A 425 2.51 -31.16 -1.76
C ASP A 425 2.84 -30.87 -0.29
N LYS A 426 4.13 -30.72 0.07
CA LYS A 426 4.52 -30.24 1.40
C LYS A 426 3.99 -28.82 1.70
N ALA A 427 4.00 -27.93 0.71
CA ALA A 427 3.44 -26.59 0.86
C ALA A 427 1.94 -26.63 1.20
N VAL A 428 1.19 -27.57 0.61
CA VAL A 428 -0.22 -27.79 0.96
C VAL A 428 -0.36 -28.36 2.37
N GLU A 429 0.47 -29.34 2.73
CA GLU A 429 0.47 -29.97 4.06
C GLU A 429 0.77 -28.96 5.18
N TYR A 430 1.74 -28.07 4.96
CA TYR A 430 2.19 -27.08 5.96
C TYR A 430 1.37 -25.79 5.92
N GLY A 431 0.46 -25.63 4.95
CA GLY A 431 -0.33 -24.41 4.81
C GLY A 431 0.51 -23.19 4.42
N ASP A 432 1.50 -23.38 3.54
CA ASP A 432 2.41 -22.32 3.11
C ASP A 432 1.64 -21.20 2.37
N PRO A 433 1.72 -19.93 2.82
CA PRO A 433 0.99 -18.82 2.24
C PRO A 433 1.42 -18.50 0.79
N GLY A 434 2.63 -18.92 0.37
CA GLY A 434 3.12 -18.73 -0.98
C GLY A 434 2.27 -19.40 -2.06
N LEU A 435 1.47 -20.42 -1.70
CA LEU A 435 0.50 -21.04 -2.62
C LEU A 435 -0.54 -20.05 -3.16
N ALA A 436 -0.77 -18.91 -2.50
CA ALA A 436 -1.65 -17.86 -2.99
C ALA A 436 -1.16 -17.25 -4.32
N ASP A 437 0.16 -17.25 -4.56
CA ASP A 437 0.81 -16.62 -5.70
C ASP A 437 1.02 -17.53 -6.92
N ILE A 438 0.84 -18.84 -6.74
CA ILE A 438 1.30 -19.88 -7.68
C ILE A 438 0.85 -19.69 -9.12
N VAL A 439 -0.35 -19.15 -9.32
CA VAL A 439 -0.96 -18.95 -10.66
C VAL A 439 -0.16 -17.95 -11.49
N THR A 440 0.50 -17.01 -10.82
CA THR A 440 1.23 -15.91 -11.47
C THR A 440 2.74 -16.07 -11.41
N GLU A 441 3.25 -17.06 -10.67
CA GLU A 441 4.68 -17.22 -10.44
C GLU A 441 5.36 -17.88 -11.63
N ASN A 442 6.14 -17.11 -12.37
CA ASN A 442 6.77 -17.56 -13.62
C ASN A 442 7.99 -18.47 -13.42
N LEU A 443 8.46 -18.65 -12.17
CA LEU A 443 9.52 -19.63 -11.85
C LEU A 443 9.06 -21.09 -12.03
N PHE A 444 7.75 -21.35 -12.08
CA PHE A 444 7.19 -22.66 -12.43
C PHE A 444 7.06 -22.92 -13.94
N ALA A 445 7.44 -21.95 -14.80
CA ALA A 445 7.18 -22.05 -16.25
C ALA A 445 7.70 -23.34 -16.91
N LYS A 446 8.83 -23.89 -16.42
CA LYS A 446 9.41 -25.14 -16.95
C LYS A 446 8.56 -26.39 -16.69
N ILE A 447 7.64 -26.34 -15.72
CA ILE A 447 6.79 -27.48 -15.36
C ILE A 447 5.31 -27.29 -15.74
N HIS A 448 4.93 -26.14 -16.32
CA HIS A 448 3.54 -25.87 -16.72
C HIS A 448 2.98 -26.89 -17.73
N ALA A 449 3.85 -27.49 -18.55
CA ALA A 449 3.48 -28.52 -19.52
C ALA A 449 3.32 -29.91 -18.89
N ASP A 450 3.75 -30.11 -17.63
CA ASP A 450 3.57 -31.38 -16.92
C ASP A 450 2.07 -31.58 -16.59
N PRO A 451 1.48 -32.75 -16.90
CA PRO A 451 0.07 -33.03 -16.62
C PRO A 451 -0.35 -32.84 -15.16
N ARG A 452 0.59 -32.98 -14.22
CA ARG A 452 0.34 -32.77 -12.78
C ARG A 452 0.06 -31.31 -12.44
N TRP A 453 0.52 -30.34 -13.24
CA TRP A 453 0.37 -28.91 -12.95
C TRP A 453 -1.10 -28.49 -12.83
N LEU A 454 -1.89 -28.76 -13.86
CA LEU A 454 -3.30 -28.39 -13.86
C LEU A 454 -4.11 -29.20 -12.82
N ALA A 455 -3.74 -30.46 -12.59
CA ALA A 455 -4.33 -31.27 -11.54
C ALA A 455 -4.04 -30.71 -10.14
N PHE A 456 -2.81 -30.24 -9.90
CA PHE A 456 -2.42 -29.58 -8.66
C PHE A 456 -3.21 -28.29 -8.44
N LEU A 457 -3.29 -27.42 -9.46
CA LEU A 457 -4.07 -26.18 -9.36
C LEU A 457 -5.55 -26.46 -9.03
N ARG A 458 -6.15 -27.49 -9.62
CA ARG A 458 -7.53 -27.90 -9.29
C ARG A 458 -7.67 -28.35 -7.84
N LYS A 459 -6.72 -29.15 -7.34
CA LYS A 459 -6.67 -29.65 -5.95
C LYS A 459 -6.71 -28.50 -4.95
N ILE A 460 -6.02 -27.39 -5.25
CA ILE A 460 -5.93 -26.23 -4.35
C ILE A 460 -6.93 -25.11 -4.69
N GLY A 461 -7.88 -25.33 -5.61
CA GLY A 461 -8.90 -24.34 -5.94
C GLY A 461 -8.44 -23.17 -6.84
N LYS A 462 -7.27 -23.29 -7.46
CA LYS A 462 -6.62 -22.22 -8.25
C LYS A 462 -6.56 -22.51 -9.75
N ALA A 463 -7.30 -23.50 -10.25
CA ALA A 463 -7.35 -23.77 -11.68
C ALA A 463 -8.03 -22.60 -12.44
N PRO A 464 -7.67 -22.34 -13.72
CA PRO A 464 -8.24 -21.24 -14.49
C PRO A 464 -9.77 -21.22 -14.50
N GLU A 465 -10.41 -22.38 -14.62
CA GLU A 465 -11.87 -22.52 -14.62
C GLU A 465 -12.53 -22.28 -13.24
N GLN A 466 -11.77 -22.41 -12.14
CA GLN A 466 -12.25 -22.10 -10.79
C GLN A 466 -12.17 -20.59 -10.55
N LEU A 467 -11.04 -19.98 -10.90
CA LEU A 467 -10.80 -18.55 -10.72
C LEU A 467 -11.66 -17.69 -11.66
N ALA A 468 -11.93 -18.16 -12.88
CA ALA A 468 -12.78 -17.46 -13.84
C ALA A 468 -14.21 -17.23 -13.33
N LYS A 469 -14.69 -18.05 -12.38
CA LYS A 469 -16.03 -17.90 -11.77
C LYS A 469 -16.13 -16.74 -10.79
N ILE A 470 -15.00 -16.21 -10.31
CA ILE A 470 -14.98 -15.14 -9.32
C ILE A 470 -15.04 -13.80 -10.06
N GLU A 471 -16.22 -13.19 -10.13
CA GLU A 471 -16.38 -11.90 -10.78
C GLU A 471 -15.71 -10.79 -9.96
N PHE A 472 -14.79 -10.04 -10.56
CA PHE A 472 -14.19 -8.88 -9.91
C PHE A 472 -13.66 -7.95 -11.00
N LYS A 473 -14.20 -6.73 -11.06
CA LYS A 473 -13.82 -5.71 -12.01
C LYS A 473 -13.59 -4.42 -11.26
N VAL A 474 -12.46 -3.79 -11.54
CA VAL A 474 -12.13 -2.47 -11.02
C VAL A 474 -12.18 -1.51 -12.19
N THR A 475 -13.09 -0.54 -12.14
CA THR A 475 -13.06 0.56 -13.10
C THR A 475 -11.96 1.50 -12.66
N GLN A 476 -10.99 1.81 -13.52
CA GLN A 476 -9.99 2.80 -13.17
C GLN A 476 -10.68 4.15 -12.96
N PRO A 477 -10.56 4.77 -11.77
CA PRO A 477 -11.02 6.15 -11.62
C PRO A 477 -10.19 7.02 -12.58
N GLN A 478 -10.89 7.87 -13.35
CA GLN A 478 -10.28 8.77 -14.34
C GLN A 478 -9.21 9.67 -13.71
#